data_AF-A0A7W1WV58-F1
#
_entry.id   AF-A0A7W1WV58-F1
#
_cell.length_a   1.000
_cell.length_b   1.000
_cell.length_c   1.000
_cell.angle_alpha   90.00
_cell.angle_beta   90.00
_cell.angle_gamma   90.00
#
_symmetry.space_group_name_H-M   'P 1'
#
loop_
_entity.id
_entity.type
_entity.pdbx_description
1 polymer ?
#
loop_
_entity_poly.entity_id
_entity_poly.type
_entity_poly.pdbx_seq_one_letter_code
_entity_poly.pdbx_strand_id
1 'polypeptide(L)' 'GSLVDATIIEAPSSTKNKTGERDPEMHQTKKVNQWHFGMKAHIGVDARTGLTHSFTTTAANEHDLNQADQ' A
#
# COMPACT_ATOMS: atom_id res chain seq x y z
N GLY A 1 16.55 -2.09 -15.59
CA GLY A 1 15.22 -1.46 -15.57
C GLY A 1 14.51 -1.94 -14.33
N SER A 2 13.71 -1.10 -13.68
CA SER A 2 12.97 -1.46 -12.48
C SER A 2 11.53 -1.81 -12.86
N LEU A 3 10.98 -2.87 -12.26
CA LEU A 3 9.55 -3.15 -12.25
C LEU A 3 9.01 -2.73 -10.87
N VAL A 4 7.93 -1.97 -10.86
CA VAL A 4 7.25 -1.55 -9.62
C VAL A 4 5.86 -2.14 -9.62
N ASP A 5 5.51 -2.85 -8.56
CA ASP A 5 4.15 -3.33 -8.30
C ASP A 5 3.60 -2.74 -7.00
N ALA A 6 2.27 -2.55 -6.96
CA ALA A 6 1.54 -2.02 -5.82
C ALA A 6 0.49 -3.03 -5.33
N THR A 7 0.65 -3.53 -4.11
CA THR A 7 -0.26 -4.50 -3.49
C THR A 7 -0.92 -3.91 -2.23
N ILE A 8 -2.21 -4.19 -2.01
CA ILE A 8 -2.93 -3.75 -0.81
C ILE A 8 -2.54 -4.64 0.38
N ILE A 9 -2.19 -4.00 1.50
CA ILE A 9 -2.03 -4.64 2.81
C ILE A 9 -3.29 -4.34 3.63
N GLU A 10 -4.11 -5.37 3.87
CA GLU A 10 -5.36 -5.26 4.64
C GLU A 10 -5.09 -4.97 6.11
N ALA A 11 -5.85 -4.03 6.65
CA ALA A 11 -5.91 -3.73 8.07
C ALA A 11 -7.35 -3.88 8.59
N PRO A 12 -7.54 -4.29 9.85
CA PRO A 12 -8.87 -4.27 10.45
C PRO A 12 -9.36 -2.82 10.57
N SER A 13 -10.56 -2.54 10.04
CA SER A 13 -11.20 -1.21 10.16
C SER A 13 -11.72 -0.89 11.58
N SER A 14 -11.34 -1.70 12.56
CA SER A 14 -11.89 -1.70 13.91
C SER A 14 -11.22 -0.63 14.78
N THR A 15 -12.03 0.05 15.59
CA THR A 15 -11.57 0.99 16.63
C THR A 15 -11.50 0.32 18.01
N LYS A 16 -11.69 -1.00 18.10
CA LYS A 16 -11.67 -1.76 19.36
C LYS A 16 -10.24 -2.02 19.85
N ASN A 17 -9.45 -0.97 19.98
CA ASN A 17 -8.11 -0.97 20.56
C ASN A 17 -8.09 -0.03 21.79
N LYS A 18 -6.94 0.06 22.46
CA LYS A 18 -6.79 0.87 23.69
C LYS A 18 -7.01 2.37 23.47
N THR A 19 -6.74 2.88 22.27
CA THR A 19 -6.91 4.29 21.92
C THR A 19 -8.32 4.61 21.45
N GLY A 20 -9.12 3.61 21.06
CA GLY A 20 -10.48 3.81 20.57
C GLY A 20 -10.54 4.38 19.15
N GLU A 21 -9.41 4.39 18.43
CA GLU A 21 -9.25 5.07 17.15
C GLU A 21 -8.84 4.09 16.05
N ARG A 22 -9.07 4.46 14.79
CA ARG A 22 -8.49 3.71 13.66
C ARG A 22 -7.02 4.06 13.57
N ASP A 23 -6.24 3.15 13.01
CA ASP A 23 -4.86 3.47 12.65
C ASP A 23 -4.88 4.65 11.65
N PRO A 24 -4.19 5.76 11.96
CA PRO A 24 -4.24 6.98 11.16
C PRO A 24 -3.57 6.83 9.79
N GLU A 25 -2.72 5.83 9.58
CA GLU A 25 -2.05 5.57 8.30
C GLU A 25 -2.88 4.63 7.39
N MET A 26 -3.97 4.05 7.91
CA MET A 26 -4.83 3.12 7.20
C MET A 26 -6.05 3.84 6.60
N HIS A 27 -6.26 3.65 5.30
CA HIS A 27 -7.34 4.31 4.59
C HIS A 27 -8.14 3.34 3.72
N GLN A 28 -9.40 3.71 3.47
CA GLN A 28 -10.26 2.93 2.60
C GLN A 28 -9.96 3.19 1.13
N THR A 29 -9.95 2.14 0.32
CA THR A 29 -9.82 2.25 -1.14
C THR A 29 -10.78 1.29 -1.83
N LYS A 30 -11.13 1.59 -3.07
CA LYS A 30 -12.01 0.74 -3.88
C LYS A 30 -11.23 0.17 -5.05
N LYS A 31 -11.00 -1.14 -5.04
CA LYS A 31 -10.30 -1.86 -6.11
C LYS A 31 -11.23 -2.93 -6.68
N VAL A 32 -11.39 -2.98 -8.02
CA VAL A 32 -12.26 -3.95 -8.72
C VAL A 32 -13.64 -4.11 -8.06
N ASN A 33 -14.28 -2.99 -7.73
CA ASN A 33 -15.58 -2.91 -7.06
C ASN A 33 -15.66 -3.46 -5.61
N GLN A 34 -14.54 -3.85 -5.00
CA GLN A 34 -14.45 -4.23 -3.60
C GLN A 34 -13.84 -3.11 -2.77
N TRP A 35 -14.32 -2.95 -1.53
CA TRP A 35 -13.78 -2.01 -0.57
C TRP A 35 -12.72 -2.69 0.30
N HIS A 36 -11.58 -2.04 0.42
CA HIS A 36 -10.44 -2.47 1.22
C HIS A 36 -10.10 -1.38 2.23
N PHE A 37 -9.57 -1.72 3.39
CA PHE A 37 -9.07 -0.77 4.37
C PHE A 37 -7.63 -1.13 4.73
N GLY A 38 -6.69 -0.21 4.52
CA GLY A 38 -5.29 -0.49 4.82
C GLY A 38 -4.30 0.41 4.10
N MET A 39 -3.17 -0.17 3.71
CA MET A 39 -2.07 0.49 2.99
C MET A 39 -1.89 -0.13 1.59
N LYS A 40 -1.11 0.54 0.76
CA LYS A 40 -0.47 -0.05 -0.42
C LYS A 40 1.03 -0.21 -0.15
N ALA A 41 1.59 -1.34 -0.54
CA ALA A 41 3.02 -1.58 -0.58
C ALA A 41 3.50 -1.49 -2.03
N HIS A 42 4.47 -0.61 -2.25
CA HIS A 42 5.20 -0.42 -3.50
C HIS A 42 6.50 -1.20 -3.41
N ILE A 43 6.68 -2.18 -4.28
CA ILE A 43 7.88 -3.04 -4.30
C ILE A 43 8.59 -2.84 -5.64
N GLY A 44 9.84 -2.38 -5.59
CA GLY A 44 10.71 -2.29 -6.75
C GLY A 44 11.60 -3.51 -6.89
N VAL A 45 11.60 -4.10 -8.09
CA VAL A 45 12.38 -5.28 -8.45
C VAL A 45 13.25 -4.99 -9.67
N ASP A 46 14.52 -5.37 -9.66
CA ASP A 46 15.38 -5.28 -10.85
C ASP A 46 14.92 -6.31 -11.89
N ALA A 47 14.54 -5.85 -13.08
CA ALA A 47 13.93 -6.66 -14.11
C ALA A 47 14.84 -7.77 -14.69
N ARG A 48 16.17 -7.68 -14.49
CA ARG A 48 17.12 -8.66 -15.03
C ARG A 48 17.43 -9.76 -14.03
N THR A 49 17.52 -9.39 -12.76
CA THR A 49 17.97 -10.28 -11.68
C THR A 49 16.82 -10.80 -10.83
N GLY A 50 15.66 -10.13 -10.85
CA GLY A 50 14.53 -10.46 -9.99
C GLY A 50 14.73 -10.06 -8.53
N LEU A 51 15.79 -9.30 -8.21
CA LEU A 51 16.09 -8.88 -6.85
C LEU A 51 15.26 -7.66 -6.46
N THR A 52 14.60 -7.74 -5.30
CA THR A 52 13.95 -6.58 -4.66
C THR A 52 15.00 -5.59 -4.20
N HIS A 53 14.81 -4.32 -4.52
CA HIS A 53 15.76 -3.26 -4.17
C HIS A 53 15.08 -2.04 -3.53
N SER A 54 13.75 -1.91 -3.61
CA SER A 54 13.00 -0.89 -2.90
C SER A 54 11.67 -1.41 -2.33
N PHE A 55 11.28 -0.83 -1.20
CA PHE A 55 10.00 -1.09 -0.53
C PHE A 55 9.53 0.21 0.13
N THR A 56 8.33 0.65 -0.22
CA THR A 56 7.68 1.83 0.36
C THR A 56 6.21 1.54 0.61
N THR A 57 5.63 2.11 1.66
CA THR A 57 4.20 1.99 1.94
C THR A 57 3.53 3.34 1.90
N THR A 58 2.31 3.38 1.36
CA THR A 58 1.43 4.56 1.39
C THR A 58 0.03 4.17 1.86
N ALA A 59 -0.77 5.15 2.25
CA ALA A 59 -2.18 4.92 2.52
C ALA A 59 -2.88 4.33 1.29
N ALA A 60 -3.83 3.39 1.47
CA ALA A 60 -4.38 2.65 0.33
C ALA A 60 -5.20 3.50 -0.65
N ASN A 61 -5.64 4.69 -0.23
CA ASN A 61 -6.33 5.66 -1.08
C ASN A 61 -5.38 6.54 -1.91
N GLU A 62 -4.07 6.51 -1.65
CA GLU A 62 -3.11 7.27 -2.43
C GLU A 62 -2.96 6.69 -3.85
N HIS A 63 -2.77 7.60 -4.81
CA HIS A 63 -2.62 7.25 -6.21
C HIS A 63 -1.16 6.88 -6.53
N ASP A 64 -0.97 5.81 -7.30
CA ASP A 64 0.35 5.19 -7.51
C ASP A 64 1.29 6.08 -8.35
N LEU A 65 0.75 7.04 -9.11
CA LEU A 65 1.53 8.02 -9.90
C LEU A 65 2.46 8.92 -9.06
N ASN A 66 2.26 9.00 -7.75
CA ASN A 66 3.11 9.83 -6.88
C ASN A 66 4.41 9.12 -6.43
N GLN A 67 4.56 7.82 -6.71
CA GLN A 67 5.71 7.01 -6.26
C GLN A 67 6.63 6.56 -7.40
N ALA A 68 6.20 6.68 -8.66
CA ALA A 68 7.00 6.25 -9.83
C ALA A 68 8.29 7.06 -10.05
N ASP A 69 8.43 8.21 -9.38
CA ASP A 69 9.55 9.15 -9.49
C ASP A 69 10.53 9.11 -8.29
N GLN A 70 10.39 8.15 -7.35
CA GLN A 70 11.33 7.97 -6.22
C GLN A 70 12.32 6.82 -6.41
#